data_AF-A0A1Z9PL87-F1
#
_entry.id   AF-A0A1Z9PL87-F1
#
_cell.length_a   1.000
_cell.length_b   1.000
_cell.length_c   1.000
_cell.angle_alpha   90.00
_cell.angle_beta   90.00
_cell.angle_gamma   90.00
#
_symmetry.space_group_name_H-M   'P 1'
#
loop_
_entity.id
_entity.type
_entity.pdbx_description
1 polymer ?
#
loop_
_entity_poly.entity_id
_entity_poly.type
_entity_poly.pdbx_seq_one_letter_code
_entity_poly.pdbx_strand_id
1 'polypeptide(L)' 'MTPEIAKKLLPLVNVKRNLDALEMYMESRITDMHRNMEQGDDMKAMYQAQGAIQELRRLRTLRDEVISKAAA' A
#
# COMPACT_ATOMS: atom_id res chain seq x y z
N MET A 1 -2.00 3.58 13.22
CA MET A 1 -1.79 4.99 12.79
C MET A 1 -2.38 5.90 13.85
N THR A 2 -1.62 6.88 14.37
CA THR A 2 -2.12 7.87 15.34
C THR A 2 -2.79 9.04 14.61
N PRO A 3 -3.66 9.84 15.28
CA PRO A 3 -4.28 11.01 14.68
C PRO A 3 -3.27 12.05 14.16
N GLU A 4 -2.13 12.23 14.84
CA GLU A 4 -1.07 13.16 14.42
C GLU A 4 -0.43 12.71 13.11
N ILE A 5 -0.19 11.40 12.95
CA ILE A 5 0.32 10.83 11.70
C ILE A 5 -0.72 11.01 10.59
N ALA A 6 -1.99 10.74 10.88
CA ALA A 6 -3.07 10.91 9.90
C ALA A 6 -3.14 12.35 9.39
N LYS A 7 -3.09 13.35 10.28
CA LYS A 7 -3.08 14.78 9.90
C LYS A 7 -1.91 15.14 8.98
N LYS A 8 -0.73 14.56 9.21
CA LYS A 8 0.45 14.75 8.34
C LYS A 8 0.31 14.09 6.97
N LEU A 9 -0.52 13.04 6.85
CA LEU A 9 -0.76 12.33 5.59
C LEU A 9 -1.88 12.95 4.73
N LEU A 10 -2.73 13.81 5.30
CA LEU A 10 -3.81 14.49 4.55
C LEU A 10 -3.34 15.17 3.25
N PRO A 11 -2.23 15.92 3.20
CA PRO A 11 -1.76 16.55 1.96
C PRO A 11 -1.36 15.54 0.87
N LEU A 12 -0.98 14.33 1.27
CA LEU A 12 -0.64 13.25 0.34
C LEU A 12 -1.90 12.61 -0.23
N VAL A 13 -2.85 12.23 0.62
CA VAL A 13 -4.03 11.44 0.24
C VAL A 13 -5.19 12.28 -0.31
N ASN A 14 -5.25 13.59 -0.04
CA ASN A 14 -6.32 14.46 -0.56
C ASN A 14 -6.04 14.96 -1.99
N VAL A 15 -4.84 14.75 -2.51
CA VAL A 15 -4.48 15.14 -3.87
C VAL A 15 -4.68 13.94 -4.79
N LYS A 16 -5.69 14.00 -5.68
CA LYS A 16 -6.03 12.89 -6.59
C LYS A 16 -4.81 12.38 -7.38
N ARG A 17 -4.00 13.28 -7.94
CA ARG A 17 -2.79 12.92 -8.69
C ARG A 17 -1.80 12.08 -7.88
N ASN A 18 -1.68 12.35 -6.59
CA ASN A 18 -0.77 11.61 -5.72
C ASN A 18 -1.30 10.21 -5.43
N LEU A 19 -2.63 10.08 -5.25
CA LEU A 19 -3.27 8.77 -5.10
C LEU A 19 -3.20 7.94 -6.38
N ASP A 20 -3.46 8.54 -7.54
CA ASP A 20 -3.34 7.86 -8.83
C ASP A 20 -1.90 7.35 -9.04
N ALA A 21 -0.90 8.17 -8.71
CA ALA A 21 0.51 7.79 -8.78
C ALA A 21 0.87 6.67 -7.76
N LEU A 22 0.31 6.73 -6.56
CA LEU A 22 0.48 5.68 -5.55
C LEU A 22 -0.14 4.36 -6.01
N GLU A 23 -1.35 4.38 -6.58
CA GLU A 23 -2.02 3.19 -7.10
C GLU A 23 -1.23 2.56 -8.24
N MET A 24 -0.76 3.36 -9.20
CA MET A 24 0.12 2.88 -10.27
C MET A 24 1.39 2.22 -9.72
N TYR A 25 2.02 2.82 -8.71
CA TYR A 25 3.20 2.22 -8.08
C TYR A 25 2.87 0.92 -7.34
N MET A 26 1.76 0.87 -6.60
CA MET A 26 1.32 -0.35 -5.90
C MET A 26 1.10 -1.50 -6.87
N GLU A 27 0.41 -1.27 -7.99
CA GLU A 27 0.15 -2.30 -9.01
C GLU A 27 1.44 -2.78 -9.68
N SER A 28 2.38 -1.87 -9.97
CA SER A 28 3.71 -2.24 -10.47
C SER A 28 4.42 -3.17 -9.48
N ARG A 29 4.41 -2.83 -8.19
CA ARG A 29 5.07 -3.63 -7.14
C ARG A 29 4.39 -4.97 -6.90
N ILE A 30 3.06 -5.03 -6.95
CA ILE A 30 2.31 -6.29 -6.88
C ILE A 30 2.70 -7.21 -8.05
N THR A 31 2.83 -6.65 -9.25
CA THR A 31 3.28 -7.41 -10.43
C THR A 31 4.68 -7.99 -10.23
N ASP A 32 5.62 -7.22 -9.68
CA ASP A 32 6.96 -7.72 -9.37
C ASP A 32 6.95 -8.84 -8.31
N MET A 33 6.11 -8.72 -7.29
CA MET A 33 5.97 -9.76 -6.27
C MET A 33 5.35 -11.04 -6.84
N HIS A 34 4.40 -10.93 -7.77
CA HIS A 34 3.87 -12.09 -8.49
C HIS A 34 4.97 -12.80 -9.30
N ARG A 35 5.82 -12.06 -10.03
CA ARG A 35 6.96 -12.66 -10.73
C ARG A 35 7.93 -13.36 -9.77
N ASN A 36 8.20 -12.75 -8.61
CA ASN A 36 9.06 -13.38 -7.59
C ASN A 36 8.46 -14.69 -7.06
N MET A 37 7.13 -14.77 -6.91
CA MET A 37 6.44 -16.00 -6.53
C MET A 37 6.49 -17.06 -7.62
N GLU A 38 6.42 -16.67 -8.90
CA GLU A 38 6.49 -17.60 -10.04
C GLU A 38 7.90 -18.17 -10.24
N GLN A 39 8.93 -17.35 -10.02
CA GLN A 39 10.33 -17.72 -10.26
C GLN A 39 11.00 -18.32 -9.02
N GLY A 40 10.42 -18.14 -7.84
CA GLY A 40 10.99 -18.58 -6.57
C GLY A 40 10.83 -20.09 -6.35
N ASP A 41 11.88 -20.70 -5.80
CA ASP A 41 11.92 -22.10 -5.35
C ASP A 41 11.86 -22.22 -3.81
N ASP A 42 12.03 -21.11 -3.09
CA ASP A 42 11.92 -21.02 -1.64
C ASP A 42 10.52 -20.59 -1.18
N MET A 43 9.85 -21.46 -0.41
CA MET A 43 8.55 -21.16 0.21
C MET A 43 8.60 -19.94 1.14
N LYS A 44 9.72 -19.68 1.83
CA LYS A 44 9.83 -18.52 2.72
C LYS A 44 9.79 -17.21 1.91
N ALA A 45 10.51 -17.15 0.79
CA ALA A 45 10.44 -16.02 -0.15
C ALA A 45 9.02 -15.83 -0.70
N MET A 46 8.30 -16.92 -1.01
CA MET A 46 6.90 -16.85 -1.45
C MET A 46 5.99 -16.23 -0.38
N TYR A 47 6.08 -16.65 0.88
CA TYR A 47 5.28 -16.07 1.97
C TYR A 47 5.59 -14.58 2.20
N GLN A 48 6.85 -14.17 2.06
CA GLN A 48 7.23 -12.76 2.15
C GLN A 48 6.62 -11.92 1.02
N ALA A 49 6.65 -12.43 -0.21
CA ALA A 49 6.02 -11.78 -1.36
C ALA A 49 4.49 -11.64 -1.18
N GLN A 50 3.83 -12.69 -0.66
CA GLN A 50 2.41 -12.64 -0.32
C GLN A 50 2.09 -11.59 0.75
N GLY A 51 2.89 -11.51 1.81
CA GLY A 51 2.74 -10.50 2.85
C GLY A 51 2.92 -9.08 2.30
N ALA A 52 3.89 -8.89 1.40
CA ALA A 52 4.09 -7.61 0.73
C ALA A 52 2.88 -7.22 -0.14
N ILE A 53 2.32 -8.16 -0.92
CA ILE A 53 1.11 -7.93 -1.72
C ILE A 53 -0.08 -7.57 -0.82
N GLN A 54 -0.24 -8.25 0.31
CA GLN A 54 -1.32 -7.96 1.26
C GLN A 54 -1.24 -6.52 1.77
N GLU A 55 -0.06 -6.05 2.15
CA GLU A 55 0.09 -4.67 2.65
C GLU A 55 -0.08 -3.64 1.52
N LEU A 56 0.42 -3.91 0.31
CA LEU A 56 0.18 -3.05 -0.85
C LEU A 56 -1.33 -2.92 -1.15
N ARG A 57 -2.09 -4.00 -1.03
CA ARG A 57 -3.55 -3.95 -1.21
C ARG A 57 -4.26 -3.18 -0.09
N ARG A 58 -3.78 -3.29 1.15
CA ARG A 58 -4.29 -2.48 2.27
C ARG A 58 -4.09 -0.98 2.01
N LEU A 59 -2.97 -0.58 1.43
CA LEU A 59 -2.72 0.84 1.13
C LEU A 59 -3.74 1.46 0.15
N ARG A 60 -4.56 0.67 -0.56
CA ARG A 60 -5.69 1.20 -1.36
C ARG A 60 -6.74 1.90 -0.50
N THR A 61 -6.91 1.50 0.76
CA THR A 61 -7.83 2.13 1.71
C THR A 61 -7.18 3.24 2.53
N LEU A 62 -5.91 3.59 2.24
CA LEU A 62 -5.14 4.57 3.01
C LEU A 62 -5.85 5.93 3.13
N ARG A 63 -6.48 6.40 2.05
CA ARG A 63 -7.19 7.68 2.06
C ARG A 63 -8.29 7.70 3.11
N ASP A 64 -9.14 6.68 3.11
CA ASP A 64 -10.29 6.60 4.00
C ASP A 64 -9.84 6.39 5.45
N GLU A 65 -8.80 5.59 5.66
CA GLU A 65 -8.16 5.41 6.97
C GLU A 65 -7.60 6.73 7.52
N VAL A 66 -6.92 7.51 6.66
CA VAL A 66 -6.34 8.80 7.04
C VAL A 66 -7.43 9.82 7.38
N ILE A 67 -8.48 9.91 6.55
CA ILE A 67 -9.62 10.82 6.81
C ILE A 67 -10.32 10.46 8.11
N SER A 68 -10.63 9.18 8.32
CA SER A 68 -11.29 8.69 9.54
C SER A 68 -10.45 8.99 10.80
N LYS A 69 -9.14 8.74 10.75
CA LYS A 69 -8.25 8.92 11.92
C LYS A 69 -7.83 10.36 12.17
N ALA A 70 -7.85 11.23 11.16
CA ALA A 70 -7.56 12.65 11.35
C ALA A 70 -8.74 13.40 12.01
N ALA A 71 -9.97 12.87 11.86
CA ALA A 71 -11.20 13.42 12.43
C ALA A 71 -11.49 12.92 13.86
N ALA A 72 -10.82 11.84 14.29
CA ALA A 72 -10.86 11.31 15.66
C ALA A 72 -9.86 12.05 16.57
#